data_AF-A0A8J7T3N7-F1
#
_entry.id   AF-A0A8J7T3N7-F1
#
_cell.length_a   1.000
_cell.length_b   1.000
_cell.length_c   1.000
_cell.angle_alpha   90.00
_cell.angle_beta   90.00
_cell.angle_gamma   90.00
#
_symmetry.space_group_name_H-M   'P 1'
#
loop_
_entity.id
_entity.type
_entity.pdbx_description
1 polymer ?
#
loop_
_entity_poly.entity_id
_entity_poly.type
_entity_poly.pdbx_seq_one_letter_code
_entity_poly.pdbx_strand_id
1 'polypeptide(L)'
;NNINTSEGGTHISGFKTALTRAVNDYVDKKKLLKESELKPSGEDVREGLVAVISVKLQNPQFEGQTKTKLGNSEVKGITDSLIYQKLLEFFEENPREAEKIVLKSINALRAREAARKARELTRRKSALEFTTLPGKLADCSNKDPALCELYIVEGDSAGGSGKQGRNREFQAILPLRGKILNVEKTRIDKALQNNEIATLITAFGTGIGEDFDIKKTRYHKLILMSDADVDGAHIRTLLLTFFFRYMTPLLDAGYVYIAQPPLYKIWRGKDIRYCHTDEEKNKHLKELGQGANVQRYKGLGEMNPDQLWETTMDPKNRILKKVTMEDAVEADRIFTILMGDEVLPRRDFIIKYAKEVKNLDI
;
A
#
# COMPACT_ATOMS: atom_id res chain seq x y z
N ASN A 1 5.91 13.97 -29.18
CA ASN A 1 5.01 15.03 -29.68
C ASN A 1 4.22 15.68 -28.55
N ASN A 2 4.84 15.96 -27.39
CA ASN A 2 4.20 16.56 -26.21
C ASN A 2 2.93 15.84 -25.69
N ILE A 3 2.78 14.55 -25.99
CA ILE A 3 1.71 13.70 -25.49
C ILE A 3 2.33 12.73 -24.49
N ASN A 4 1.73 12.61 -23.32
CA ASN A 4 2.15 11.65 -22.31
C ASN A 4 1.60 10.25 -22.64
N THR A 5 2.50 9.28 -22.79
CA THR A 5 2.15 7.87 -23.01
C THR A 5 2.18 7.11 -21.69
N SER A 6 1.07 7.12 -20.94
CA SER A 6 0.97 6.53 -19.60
C SER A 6 1.19 5.02 -19.56
N GLU A 7 0.79 4.29 -20.60
CA GLU A 7 1.00 2.83 -20.73
C GLU A 7 2.35 2.47 -21.36
N GLY A 8 3.14 3.49 -21.70
CA GLY A 8 4.46 3.34 -22.28
C GLY A 8 4.46 3.20 -23.80
N GLY A 9 5.21 2.23 -24.32
CA GLY A 9 5.29 1.99 -25.78
C GLY A 9 6.69 1.61 -26.26
N THR A 10 6.85 1.63 -27.58
CA THR A 10 8.07 1.19 -28.27
C THR A 10 9.31 2.00 -27.90
N HIS A 11 9.18 3.31 -27.73
CA HIS A 11 10.25 4.21 -27.23
C HIS A 11 10.74 3.82 -25.83
N ILE A 12 9.80 3.58 -24.90
CA ILE A 12 10.15 3.17 -23.53
C ILE A 12 10.75 1.77 -23.50
N SER A 13 10.26 0.85 -24.34
CA SER A 13 10.86 -0.48 -24.47
C SER A 13 12.30 -0.39 -24.97
N GLY A 14 12.58 0.43 -25.99
CA GLY A 14 13.92 0.62 -26.54
C GLY A 14 14.87 1.21 -25.50
N PHE A 15 14.43 2.24 -24.77
CA PHE A 15 15.19 2.81 -23.67
C PHE A 15 15.52 1.78 -22.58
N LYS A 16 14.52 1.01 -22.13
CA LYS A 16 14.69 -0.03 -21.09
C LYS A 16 15.72 -1.07 -21.51
N THR A 17 15.66 -1.55 -22.76
CA THR A 17 16.59 -2.55 -23.29
C THR A 17 18.02 -1.99 -23.40
N ALA A 18 18.18 -0.80 -23.98
CA ALA A 18 19.48 -0.16 -24.13
C ALA A 18 20.19 0.09 -22.80
N LEU A 19 19.46 0.60 -21.81
CA LEU A 19 20.00 0.87 -20.49
C LEU A 19 20.52 -0.40 -19.81
N THR A 20 19.73 -1.48 -19.84
CA THR A 20 20.14 -2.76 -19.27
C THR A 20 21.35 -3.34 -19.99
N ARG A 21 21.41 -3.25 -21.32
CA ARG A 21 22.54 -3.74 -22.12
C ARG A 21 23.83 -2.95 -21.80
N ALA A 22 23.76 -1.62 -21.81
CA ALA A 22 24.92 -0.77 -21.54
C ALA A 22 25.53 -1.01 -20.15
N VAL A 23 24.68 -1.17 -19.13
CA VAL A 23 25.13 -1.48 -17.76
C VAL A 23 25.78 -2.86 -17.69
N ASN A 24 25.18 -3.88 -18.31
CA ASN A 24 25.72 -5.23 -18.29
C ASN A 24 27.06 -5.34 -19.04
N ASP A 25 27.22 -4.62 -20.16
CA ASP A 25 28.49 -4.60 -20.90
C ASP A 25 29.60 -3.93 -20.07
N TYR A 26 29.27 -2.89 -19.30
CA TYR A 26 30.23 -2.25 -18.40
C TYR A 26 30.65 -3.19 -17.25
N VAL A 27 29.69 -3.93 -16.69
CA VAL A 27 29.94 -4.96 -15.66
C VAL A 27 30.93 -6.02 -16.18
N ASP A 28 30.72 -6.50 -17.41
CA ASP A 28 31.58 -7.51 -18.04
C ASP A 28 32.99 -6.95 -18.30
N LYS A 29 33.08 -5.74 -18.89
CA LYS A 29 34.36 -5.08 -19.22
C LYS A 29 35.23 -4.85 -17.99
N LYS A 30 34.62 -4.53 -16.85
CA LYS A 30 35.31 -4.25 -15.57
C LYS A 30 35.39 -5.47 -14.64
N LYS A 31 34.80 -6.61 -15.01
CA LYS A 31 34.74 -7.84 -14.20
C LYS A 31 34.27 -7.59 -12.76
N LEU A 32 33.20 -6.80 -12.61
CA LEU A 32 32.68 -6.36 -11.30
C LEU A 32 31.88 -7.45 -10.57
N LEU A 33 31.55 -8.54 -11.25
CA LEU A 33 30.86 -9.70 -10.69
C LEU A 33 31.73 -10.95 -10.77
N LYS A 34 31.55 -11.84 -9.81
CA LYS A 34 32.11 -13.19 -9.86
C LYS A 34 31.37 -13.99 -10.95
N GLU A 35 32.03 -14.99 -11.54
CA GLU A 35 31.43 -15.84 -12.59
C GLU A 35 30.15 -16.56 -12.14
N SER A 36 29.97 -16.75 -10.83
CA SER A 36 28.78 -17.39 -10.24
C SER A 36 27.65 -16.41 -9.90
N GLU A 37 27.86 -15.10 -10.00
CA GLU A 37 26.82 -14.10 -9.72
C GLU A 37 25.98 -13.82 -10.97
N LEU A 38 24.66 -13.71 -10.80
CA LEU A 38 23.75 -13.30 -11.88
C LEU A 38 24.05 -11.86 -12.31
N LYS A 39 23.69 -11.50 -13.54
CA LYS A 39 23.76 -10.10 -13.99
C LYS A 39 22.55 -9.31 -13.50
N PRO A 40 22.67 -7.98 -13.30
CA PRO A 40 21.54 -7.12 -13.00
C PRO A 40 20.45 -7.26 -14.07
N SER A 41 19.22 -7.48 -13.62
CA SER A 41 18.04 -7.45 -14.48
C SER A 41 17.69 -6.00 -14.85
N GLY A 42 16.77 -5.83 -15.79
CA GLY A 42 16.34 -4.48 -16.16
C GLY A 42 15.68 -3.72 -15.00
N GLU A 43 15.02 -4.42 -14.07
CA GLU A 43 14.43 -3.79 -12.89
C GLU A 43 15.49 -3.30 -11.92
N ASP A 44 16.53 -4.12 -11.67
CA ASP A 44 17.66 -3.76 -10.80
C ASP A 44 18.36 -2.49 -11.32
N VAL A 45 18.56 -2.40 -12.64
CA VAL A 45 19.21 -1.24 -13.28
C VAL A 45 18.36 0.04 -13.20
N ARG A 46 17.03 -0.10 -13.12
CA ARG A 46 16.10 1.04 -13.04
C ARG A 46 15.75 1.43 -11.61
N GLU A 47 16.28 0.75 -10.60
CA GLU A 47 15.97 1.03 -9.20
C GLU A 47 16.41 2.44 -8.80
N GLY A 48 15.43 3.29 -8.46
CA GLY A 48 15.64 4.69 -8.13
C GLY A 48 16.13 5.54 -9.30
N LEU A 49 15.82 5.15 -10.54
CA LEU A 49 16.03 5.96 -11.74
C LEU A 49 14.83 6.87 -11.98
N VAL A 50 15.07 8.16 -12.17
CA VAL A 50 14.09 9.11 -12.69
C VAL A 50 14.55 9.55 -14.07
N ALA A 51 13.71 9.35 -15.08
CA ALA A 51 14.02 9.67 -16.46
C ALA A 51 12.80 10.23 -17.20
N VAL A 52 13.05 11.21 -18.07
CA VAL A 52 12.04 11.78 -18.97
C VAL A 52 12.44 11.48 -20.40
N ILE A 53 11.57 10.78 -21.14
CA ILE A 53 11.84 10.35 -22.51
C ILE A 53 10.85 11.03 -23.44
N SER A 54 11.34 11.94 -24.27
CA SER A 54 10.52 12.68 -25.23
C SER A 54 10.96 12.39 -26.66
N VAL A 55 10.10 11.71 -27.41
CA VAL A 55 10.31 11.43 -28.85
C VAL A 55 9.46 12.36 -29.72
N LYS A 56 10.00 12.74 -30.88
CA LYS A 56 9.29 13.53 -31.90
C LYS A 56 9.15 12.71 -33.18
N LEU A 57 7.92 12.51 -33.64
CA LEU A 57 7.57 11.63 -34.76
C LEU A 57 6.66 12.38 -35.72
N GLN A 58 6.90 12.25 -37.03
CA GLN A 58 6.01 12.84 -38.04
C GLN A 58 4.67 12.09 -38.07
N ASN A 59 4.69 10.76 -38.05
CA ASN A 59 3.51 9.90 -38.14
C ASN A 59 3.40 8.96 -36.92
N PRO A 60 2.96 9.45 -35.75
CA PRO A 60 2.81 8.63 -34.56
C PRO A 60 1.61 7.68 -34.69
N GLN A 61 1.84 6.40 -34.41
CA GLN A 61 0.83 5.35 -34.31
C GLN A 61 0.70 4.94 -32.84
N PHE A 62 -0.54 4.85 -32.35
CA PHE A 62 -0.85 4.46 -30.98
C PHE A 62 -1.68 3.18 -30.95
N GLU A 63 -1.46 2.35 -29.94
CA GLU A 63 -2.34 1.24 -29.64
C GLU A 63 -3.60 1.77 -28.94
N GLY A 64 -4.78 1.42 -29.47
CA GLY A 64 -6.06 1.81 -28.91
C GLY A 64 -6.47 3.27 -29.14
N GLN A 65 -7.69 3.61 -28.70
CA GLN A 65 -8.32 4.91 -28.95
C GLN A 65 -7.75 6.03 -28.06
N THR A 66 -7.21 5.68 -26.89
CA THR A 66 -6.80 6.63 -25.84
C THR A 66 -5.41 7.24 -26.04
N LYS A 67 -4.68 6.92 -27.13
CA LYS A 67 -3.32 7.42 -27.42
C LYS A 67 -2.33 7.25 -26.24
N THR A 68 -2.53 6.21 -25.42
CA THR A 68 -1.79 5.97 -24.16
C THR A 68 -0.50 5.19 -24.38
N LYS A 69 -0.38 4.45 -25.49
CA LYS A 69 0.76 3.58 -25.79
C LYS A 69 1.25 3.75 -27.22
N LEU A 70 2.54 4.04 -27.39
CA LEU A 70 3.16 4.20 -28.71
C LEU A 70 3.41 2.84 -29.38
N GLY A 71 2.94 2.67 -30.61
CA GLY A 71 2.99 1.43 -31.39
C GLY A 71 3.98 1.41 -32.56
N ASN A 72 4.64 2.52 -32.90
CA ASN A 72 5.63 2.57 -33.99
C ASN A 72 6.81 1.63 -33.72
N SER A 73 6.89 0.51 -34.44
CA SER A 73 7.90 -0.54 -34.21
C SER A 73 9.33 -0.06 -34.45
N GLU A 74 9.54 0.81 -35.44
CA GLU A 74 10.83 1.39 -35.81
C GLU A 74 11.45 2.22 -34.68
N VAL A 75 10.62 2.85 -33.85
CA VAL A 75 11.07 3.73 -32.77
C VAL A 75 11.80 2.96 -31.69
N LYS A 76 11.46 1.68 -31.48
CA LYS A 76 12.17 0.82 -30.53
C LYS A 76 13.63 0.70 -30.91
N GLY A 77 13.93 0.35 -32.16
CA GLY A 77 15.31 0.18 -32.63
C GLY A 77 16.10 1.48 -32.59
N ILE A 78 15.51 2.58 -33.05
CA ILE A 78 16.14 3.90 -33.03
C ILE A 78 16.49 4.33 -31.60
N THR A 79 15.53 4.21 -30.67
CA THR A 79 15.75 4.59 -29.28
C THR A 79 16.78 3.69 -28.62
N ASP A 80 16.73 2.39 -28.88
CA ASP A 80 17.68 1.42 -28.32
C ASP A 80 19.12 1.75 -28.74
N SER A 81 19.37 1.87 -30.05
CA SER A 81 20.72 2.12 -30.58
C SER A 81 21.28 3.47 -30.13
N LEU A 82 20.47 4.53 -30.18
CA LEU A 82 20.90 5.88 -29.82
C LEU A 82 21.27 5.98 -28.33
N ILE A 83 20.40 5.47 -27.45
CA ILE A 83 20.62 5.50 -26.00
C ILE A 83 21.80 4.62 -25.64
N TYR A 84 21.91 3.43 -26.22
CA TYR A 84 23.02 2.52 -25.94
C TYR A 84 24.36 3.14 -26.30
N GLN A 85 24.49 3.73 -27.49
CA GLN A 85 25.72 4.38 -27.92
C GLN A 85 26.10 5.55 -27.01
N LYS A 86 25.13 6.41 -26.68
CA LYS A 86 25.38 7.59 -25.83
C LYS A 86 25.69 7.22 -24.37
N LEU A 87 25.09 6.15 -23.86
CA LEU A 87 25.42 5.62 -22.53
C LEU A 87 26.83 5.04 -22.48
N LEU A 88 27.27 4.33 -23.51
CA LEU A 88 28.65 3.84 -23.59
C LEU A 88 29.65 4.97 -23.64
N GLU A 89 29.42 5.97 -24.49
CA GLU A 89 30.24 7.19 -24.57
C GLU A 89 30.33 7.88 -23.20
N PHE A 90 29.18 8.08 -22.54
CA PHE A 90 29.15 8.66 -21.19
C PHE A 90 29.91 7.82 -20.15
N PHE A 91 29.79 6.48 -20.19
CA PHE A 91 30.50 5.60 -19.27
C PHE A 91 32.02 5.59 -19.49
N GLU A 92 32.47 5.77 -20.72
CA GLU A 92 33.90 5.89 -21.03
C GLU A 92 34.45 7.26 -20.63
N GLU A 93 33.71 8.34 -20.86
CA GLU A 93 34.08 9.69 -20.46
C GLU A 93 34.04 9.90 -18.94
N ASN A 94 33.13 9.22 -18.23
CA ASN A 94 32.90 9.41 -16.80
C ASN A 94 33.03 8.10 -15.98
N PRO A 95 34.22 7.46 -15.91
CA PRO A 95 34.38 6.16 -15.28
C PRO A 95 33.95 6.09 -13.81
N ARG A 96 34.19 7.17 -13.05
CA ARG A 96 33.85 7.24 -11.62
C ARG A 96 32.34 7.23 -11.39
N GLU A 97 31.59 7.96 -12.20
CA GLU A 97 30.13 8.02 -12.08
C GLU A 97 29.48 6.75 -12.66
N ALA A 98 30.03 6.23 -13.76
CA ALA A 98 29.61 4.94 -14.33
C ALA A 98 29.75 3.80 -13.32
N GLU A 99 30.89 3.73 -12.63
CA GLU A 99 31.13 2.72 -11.60
C GLU A 99 30.13 2.83 -10.45
N LYS A 100 29.80 4.05 -9.97
CA LYS A 100 28.78 4.25 -8.94
C LYS A 100 27.40 3.76 -9.39
N ILE A 101 26.98 4.10 -10.61
CA ILE A 101 25.68 3.70 -11.18
C ILE A 101 25.58 2.17 -11.27
N VAL A 102 26.65 1.54 -11.76
CA VAL A 102 26.72 0.09 -11.94
C VAL A 102 26.76 -0.62 -10.59
N LEU A 103 27.54 -0.13 -9.62
CA LEU A 103 27.55 -0.67 -8.26
C LEU A 103 26.19 -0.56 -7.56
N LYS A 104 25.46 0.55 -7.77
CA LYS A 104 24.07 0.67 -7.29
C LYS A 104 23.18 -0.42 -7.87
N SER A 105 23.30 -0.69 -9.18
CA SER A 105 22.55 -1.73 -9.87
C SER A 105 22.92 -3.15 -9.38
N ILE A 106 24.19 -3.39 -9.05
CA ILE A 106 24.64 -4.67 -8.45
C ILE A 106 24.10 -4.81 -7.02
N ASN A 107 24.07 -3.73 -6.25
CA ASN A 107 23.51 -3.74 -4.90
C ASN A 107 22.00 -4.01 -4.91
N ALA A 108 21.27 -3.45 -5.88
CA ALA A 108 19.86 -3.74 -6.17
C ALA A 108 19.64 -5.23 -6.48
N LEU A 109 20.45 -5.80 -7.38
CA LEU A 109 20.43 -7.24 -7.67
C LEU A 109 20.66 -8.08 -6.41
N ARG A 110 21.71 -7.78 -5.63
CA ARG A 110 22.05 -8.54 -4.41
C ARG A 110 20.94 -8.42 -3.36
N ALA A 111 20.32 -7.24 -3.26
CA ALA A 111 19.15 -7.00 -2.43
C ALA A 111 17.97 -7.89 -2.84
N ARG A 112 17.64 -7.93 -4.13
CA ARG A 112 16.56 -8.76 -4.67
C ARG A 112 16.86 -10.25 -4.51
N GLU A 113 18.09 -10.69 -4.76
CA GLU A 113 18.53 -12.06 -4.53
C GLU A 113 18.43 -12.47 -3.06
N ALA A 114 18.87 -11.61 -2.14
CA ALA A 114 18.76 -11.84 -0.70
C ALA A 114 17.28 -11.87 -0.28
N ALA A 115 16.45 -10.98 -0.82
CA ALA A 115 15.00 -10.98 -0.60
C ALA A 115 14.35 -12.27 -1.11
N ARG A 116 14.73 -12.74 -2.31
CA ARG A 116 14.25 -14.00 -2.88
C ARG A 116 14.67 -15.19 -2.03
N LYS A 117 15.94 -15.29 -1.65
CA LYS A 117 16.45 -16.36 -0.78
C LYS A 117 15.78 -16.33 0.59
N ALA A 118 15.59 -15.16 1.18
CA ALA A 118 14.87 -14.99 2.44
C ALA A 118 13.40 -15.40 2.28
N ARG A 119 12.72 -14.97 1.21
CA ARG A 119 11.36 -15.41 0.87
C ARG A 119 11.29 -16.90 0.65
N GLU A 120 12.25 -17.54 -0.02
CA GLU A 120 12.28 -18.99 -0.25
C GLU A 120 12.55 -19.77 1.03
N LEU A 121 13.46 -19.29 1.90
CA LEU A 121 13.72 -19.88 3.23
C LEU A 121 12.51 -19.74 4.14
N THR A 122 11.87 -18.58 4.15
CA THR A 122 10.59 -18.36 4.82
C THR A 122 9.54 -19.25 4.19
N ARG A 123 9.37 -19.29 2.86
CA ARG A 123 8.42 -20.14 2.13
C ARG A 123 8.66 -21.63 2.32
N ARG A 124 9.89 -22.10 2.58
CA ARG A 124 10.20 -23.50 2.90
C ARG A 124 9.91 -23.84 4.36
N LYS A 125 10.25 -22.96 5.32
CA LYS A 125 9.77 -23.09 6.71
C LYS A 125 8.23 -22.98 6.79
N SER A 126 7.68 -22.10 5.96
CA SER A 126 6.27 -21.80 5.80
C SER A 126 5.52 -22.76 4.89
N ALA A 127 6.14 -23.61 4.06
CA ALA A 127 5.38 -24.57 3.25
C ALA A 127 4.69 -25.61 4.13
N LEU A 128 5.20 -25.84 5.35
CA LEU A 128 4.51 -26.58 6.41
C LEU A 128 3.54 -25.72 7.24
N GLU A 129 3.63 -24.38 7.22
CA GLU A 129 2.83 -23.46 8.08
C GLU A 129 1.89 -22.47 7.35
N PHE A 130 1.98 -22.28 6.02
CA PHE A 130 1.18 -21.31 5.24
C PHE A 130 -0.07 -21.94 4.61
N THR A 131 -0.20 -23.27 4.64
CA THR A 131 -1.51 -23.91 4.50
C THR A 131 -2.39 -23.62 5.72
N THR A 132 -1.80 -23.21 6.84
CA THR A 132 -2.53 -22.77 8.03
C THR A 132 -2.67 -21.25 8.03
N LEU A 133 -3.91 -20.80 8.18
CA LEU A 133 -4.23 -19.39 8.41
C LEU A 133 -3.46 -18.87 9.63
N PRO A 134 -3.13 -17.57 9.68
CA PRO A 134 -2.41 -17.03 10.82
C PRO A 134 -3.18 -17.34 12.12
N GLY A 135 -2.50 -17.83 13.17
CA GLY A 135 -3.17 -18.21 14.41
C GLY A 135 -3.96 -17.08 15.10
N LYS A 136 -3.67 -15.82 14.75
CA LYS A 136 -4.40 -14.63 15.20
C LYS A 136 -5.69 -14.36 14.41
N LEU A 137 -5.78 -14.84 13.18
CA LEU A 137 -6.92 -14.62 12.30
C LEU A 137 -8.10 -15.43 12.82
N ALA A 138 -9.16 -14.74 13.25
CA ALA A 138 -10.45 -15.37 13.39
C ALA A 138 -11.11 -15.34 12.01
N ASP A 139 -11.13 -16.46 11.31
CA ASP A 139 -11.67 -16.53 9.95
C ASP A 139 -13.21 -16.58 9.92
N CYS A 140 -13.81 -16.35 8.74
CA CYS A 140 -15.23 -16.57 8.48
C CYS A 140 -15.49 -17.96 7.87
N SER A 141 -16.73 -18.47 7.97
CA SER A 141 -17.05 -19.80 7.42
C SER A 141 -17.35 -19.79 5.91
N ASN A 142 -17.81 -18.66 5.36
CA ASN A 142 -18.03 -18.50 3.94
C ASN A 142 -16.69 -18.36 3.21
N LYS A 143 -16.62 -18.92 2.00
CA LYS A 143 -15.43 -18.94 1.15
C LYS A 143 -15.57 -18.07 -0.10
N ASP A 144 -16.75 -17.51 -0.37
CA ASP A 144 -16.96 -16.59 -1.47
C ASP A 144 -16.34 -15.21 -1.14
N PRO A 145 -15.24 -14.81 -1.80
CA PRO A 145 -14.58 -13.54 -1.51
C PRO A 145 -15.49 -12.32 -1.67
N ALA A 146 -16.52 -12.40 -2.52
CA ALA A 146 -17.45 -11.30 -2.76
C ALA A 146 -18.36 -10.99 -1.56
N LEU A 147 -18.66 -12.01 -0.76
CA LEU A 147 -19.47 -11.89 0.44
C LEU A 147 -18.61 -11.66 1.68
N CYS A 148 -17.37 -12.13 1.67
CA CYS A 148 -16.49 -12.11 2.83
C CYS A 148 -15.82 -10.74 3.05
N GLU A 149 -15.73 -10.39 4.34
CA GLU A 149 -15.18 -9.15 4.84
C GLU A 149 -14.09 -9.45 5.86
N LEU A 150 -12.98 -8.72 5.83
CA LEU A 150 -11.91 -8.82 6.81
C LEU A 150 -11.77 -7.50 7.55
N TYR A 151 -11.99 -7.52 8.86
CA TYR A 151 -11.73 -6.41 9.75
C TYR A 151 -10.31 -6.49 10.29
N ILE A 152 -9.51 -5.47 10.00
CA ILE A 152 -8.15 -5.29 10.53
C ILE A 152 -8.27 -4.36 11.72
N VAL A 153 -8.01 -4.88 12.92
CA VAL A 153 -8.35 -4.22 14.18
C VAL A 153 -7.10 -3.88 14.98
N GLU A 154 -7.10 -2.72 15.62
CA GLU A 154 -6.05 -2.30 16.54
C GLU A 154 -6.16 -3.03 17.89
N GLY A 155 -5.16 -3.87 18.20
CA GLY A 155 -5.01 -4.54 19.49
C GLY A 155 -5.91 -5.76 19.70
N ASP A 156 -5.51 -6.59 20.67
CA ASP A 156 -6.23 -7.81 21.04
C ASP A 156 -7.58 -7.51 21.74
N SER A 157 -7.71 -6.33 22.37
CA SER A 157 -8.94 -5.91 23.08
C SER A 157 -10.10 -5.72 22.10
N ALA A 158 -9.94 -4.81 21.14
CA ALA A 158 -10.94 -4.60 20.09
C ALA A 158 -11.08 -5.83 19.18
N GLY A 159 -10.00 -6.60 18.97
CA GLY A 159 -10.05 -7.90 18.33
C GLY A 159 -10.95 -8.91 19.05
N GLY A 160 -10.93 -8.94 20.38
CA GLY A 160 -11.79 -9.77 21.23
C GLY A 160 -13.27 -9.40 21.10
N SER A 161 -13.60 -8.12 21.27
CA SER A 161 -14.96 -7.61 21.10
C SER A 161 -15.49 -7.84 19.68
N GLY A 162 -14.67 -7.56 18.67
CA GLY A 162 -15.01 -7.81 17.26
C GLY A 162 -15.24 -9.30 16.97
N LYS A 163 -14.41 -10.20 17.52
CA LYS A 163 -14.59 -11.65 17.36
C LYS A 163 -15.89 -12.16 17.98
N GLN A 164 -16.33 -11.56 19.07
CA GLN A 164 -17.57 -11.92 19.76
C GLN A 164 -18.81 -11.35 19.06
N GLY A 165 -18.77 -10.09 18.60
CA GLY A 165 -19.92 -9.39 18.01
C GLY A 165 -20.14 -9.63 16.51
N ARG A 166 -19.13 -10.13 15.78
CA ARG A 166 -19.23 -10.34 14.32
C ARG A 166 -20.27 -11.37 13.91
N ASN A 167 -20.71 -11.25 12.66
CA ASN A 167 -21.30 -12.39 11.96
C ASN A 167 -20.21 -13.32 11.44
N ARG A 168 -20.05 -14.48 12.08
CA ARG A 168 -19.02 -15.49 11.75
C ARG A 168 -19.17 -16.09 10.35
N GLU A 169 -20.33 -15.94 9.73
CA GLU A 169 -20.58 -16.46 8.38
C GLU A 169 -19.69 -15.76 7.36
N PHE A 170 -19.62 -14.42 7.39
CA PHE A 170 -18.95 -13.63 6.35
C PHE A 170 -17.91 -12.63 6.88
N GLN A 171 -17.77 -12.44 8.19
CA GLN A 171 -16.81 -11.48 8.75
C GLN A 171 -15.65 -12.18 9.44
N ALA A 172 -14.44 -11.92 8.94
CA ALA A 172 -13.17 -12.29 9.54
C ALA A 172 -12.60 -11.13 10.37
N ILE A 173 -11.87 -11.44 11.45
CA ILE A 173 -11.21 -10.46 12.32
C ILE A 173 -9.73 -10.77 12.40
N LEU A 174 -8.89 -9.78 12.12
CA LEU A 174 -7.44 -9.86 12.28
C LEU A 174 -6.96 -8.75 13.23
N PRO A 175 -6.64 -9.08 14.48
CA PRO A 175 -6.05 -8.13 15.41
C PRO A 175 -4.56 -7.91 15.09
N LEU A 176 -4.15 -6.65 15.08
CA LEU A 176 -2.76 -6.22 14.94
C LEU A 176 -2.19 -5.83 16.30
N ARG A 177 -0.93 -6.20 16.55
CA ARG A 177 -0.25 -5.82 17.80
C ARG A 177 0.74 -4.70 17.57
N GLY A 178 0.51 -3.58 18.25
CA GLY A 178 1.38 -2.41 18.20
C GLY A 178 1.35 -1.70 16.84
N LYS A 179 2.31 -0.78 16.65
CA LYS A 179 2.42 0.00 15.42
C LYS A 179 3.04 -0.83 14.32
N ILE A 180 2.43 -0.80 13.14
CA ILE A 180 2.96 -1.47 11.95
C ILE A 180 4.27 -0.82 11.54
N LEU A 181 5.20 -1.63 11.02
CA LEU A 181 6.44 -1.14 10.47
C LEU A 181 6.16 -0.18 9.31
N ASN A 182 6.76 1.01 9.33
CA ASN A 182 6.70 1.93 8.20
C ASN A 182 7.48 1.35 7.01
N VAL A 183 6.73 0.95 5.98
CA VAL A 183 7.27 0.30 4.80
C VAL A 183 7.84 1.27 3.77
N GLU A 184 7.56 2.57 3.87
CA GLU A 184 8.16 3.59 3.01
C GLU A 184 9.68 3.70 3.24
N LYS A 185 10.08 3.67 4.52
CA LYS A 185 11.47 3.79 4.96
C LYS A 185 12.21 2.45 4.95
N THR A 186 11.46 1.36 4.84
CA THR A 186 12.01 0.03 5.06
C THR A 186 12.03 -0.74 3.76
N ARG A 187 13.19 -1.26 3.41
CA ARG A 187 13.34 -2.16 2.27
C ARG A 187 12.41 -3.37 2.40
N ILE A 188 11.92 -3.83 1.25
CA ILE A 188 10.93 -4.90 1.13
C ILE A 188 11.35 -6.21 1.82
N ASP A 189 12.64 -6.54 1.84
CA ASP A 189 13.17 -7.73 2.48
C ASP A 189 12.97 -7.71 4.01
N LYS A 190 13.23 -6.56 4.63
CA LYS A 190 13.03 -6.36 6.06
C LYS A 190 11.54 -6.21 6.40
N ALA A 191 10.75 -5.62 5.50
CA ALA A 191 9.31 -5.52 5.68
C ALA A 191 8.65 -6.91 5.73
N LEU A 192 9.10 -7.85 4.90
CA LEU A 192 8.56 -9.22 4.86
C LEU A 192 9.00 -10.10 6.03
N GLN A 193 10.08 -9.74 6.71
CA GLN A 193 10.49 -10.40 7.95
C GLN A 193 9.64 -9.95 9.14
N ASN A 194 8.84 -8.89 9.00
CA ASN A 194 7.93 -8.45 10.04
C ASN A 194 6.70 -9.37 10.13
N ASN A 195 6.44 -9.89 11.33
CA ASN A 195 5.35 -10.84 11.56
C ASN A 195 3.96 -10.26 11.27
N GLU A 196 3.71 -8.98 11.55
CA GLU A 196 2.39 -8.36 11.28
C GLU A 196 2.16 -8.19 9.77
N ILE A 197 3.19 -7.74 9.04
CA ILE A 197 3.14 -7.65 7.57
C ILE A 197 2.95 -9.03 6.93
N ALA A 198 3.74 -10.02 7.36
CA ALA A 198 3.60 -11.40 6.86
C ALA A 198 2.18 -11.94 7.13
N THR A 199 1.66 -11.72 8.34
CA THR A 199 0.31 -12.11 8.74
C THR A 199 -0.76 -11.47 7.85
N LEU A 200 -0.64 -10.18 7.52
CA LEU A 200 -1.55 -9.48 6.62
C LEU A 200 -1.55 -10.10 5.21
N ILE A 201 -0.36 -10.33 4.65
CA ILE A 201 -0.20 -10.93 3.32
C ILE A 201 -0.83 -12.34 3.29
N THR A 202 -0.58 -13.16 4.32
CA THR A 202 -1.17 -14.49 4.43
C THR A 202 -2.69 -14.43 4.59
N ALA A 203 -3.21 -13.49 5.38
CA ALA A 203 -4.64 -13.34 5.59
C ALA A 203 -5.36 -12.99 4.28
N PHE A 204 -4.82 -12.07 3.48
CA PHE A 204 -5.41 -11.65 2.20
C PHE A 204 -5.34 -12.75 1.13
N GLY A 205 -4.27 -13.55 1.12
CA GLY A 205 -4.08 -14.66 0.17
C GLY A 205 -3.61 -14.23 -1.23
N THR A 206 -3.37 -12.94 -1.44
CA THR A 206 -3.01 -12.38 -2.76
C THR A 206 -1.54 -12.55 -3.13
N GLY A 207 -0.64 -12.86 -2.19
CA GLY A 207 0.79 -12.74 -2.42
C GLY A 207 1.26 -11.27 -2.41
N ILE A 208 2.50 -11.01 -2.87
CA ILE A 208 3.12 -9.68 -2.87
C ILE A 208 4.12 -9.51 -4.03
N GLY A 209 4.22 -8.29 -4.57
CA GLY A 209 5.17 -7.96 -5.64
C GLY A 209 4.86 -8.73 -6.92
N GLU A 210 5.87 -9.39 -7.49
CA GLU A 210 5.73 -10.18 -8.73
C GLU A 210 4.75 -11.37 -8.59
N ASP A 211 4.62 -11.94 -7.39
CA ASP A 211 3.69 -13.06 -7.11
C ASP A 211 2.27 -12.59 -6.77
N PHE A 212 2.00 -11.28 -6.83
CA PHE A 212 0.70 -10.73 -6.47
C PHE A 212 -0.38 -11.10 -7.49
N ASP A 213 -1.46 -11.72 -7.01
CA ASP A 213 -2.64 -12.07 -7.80
C ASP A 213 -3.91 -11.70 -7.04
N ILE A 214 -4.60 -10.68 -7.54
CA ILE A 214 -5.86 -10.19 -6.95
C ILE A 214 -6.96 -11.26 -6.98
N LYS A 215 -6.95 -12.19 -7.95
CA LYS A 215 -7.99 -13.24 -8.06
C LYS A 215 -7.94 -14.23 -6.91
N LYS A 216 -6.79 -14.33 -6.22
CA LYS A 216 -6.61 -15.16 -5.03
C LYS A 216 -7.01 -14.44 -3.74
N THR A 217 -7.51 -13.21 -3.82
CA THR A 217 -7.99 -12.50 -2.64
C THR A 217 -9.10 -13.31 -1.96
N ARG A 218 -9.03 -13.37 -0.63
CA ARG A 218 -10.02 -14.08 0.18
C ARG A 218 -11.20 -13.20 0.59
N TYR A 219 -11.06 -11.88 0.46
CA TYR A 219 -12.06 -10.91 0.89
C TYR A 219 -12.11 -9.75 -0.10
N HIS A 220 -13.31 -9.36 -0.55
CA HIS A 220 -13.53 -8.18 -1.37
C HIS A 220 -13.77 -6.91 -0.54
N LYS A 221 -13.90 -7.04 0.80
CA LYS A 221 -13.90 -5.88 1.70
C LYS A 221 -12.87 -6.06 2.80
N LEU A 222 -11.83 -5.24 2.74
CA LEU A 222 -10.79 -5.09 3.75
C LEU A 222 -11.12 -3.82 4.53
N ILE A 223 -11.58 -3.96 5.77
CA ILE A 223 -12.10 -2.87 6.59
C ILE A 223 -11.07 -2.55 7.66
N LEU A 224 -10.49 -1.35 7.60
CA LEU A 224 -9.57 -0.82 8.60
C LEU A 224 -10.41 -0.27 9.76
N MET A 225 -10.31 -0.91 10.93
CA MET A 225 -11.06 -0.54 12.13
C MET A 225 -10.07 -0.19 13.24
N SER A 226 -9.69 1.09 13.28
CA SER A 226 -8.78 1.67 14.27
C SER A 226 -9.53 2.59 15.24
N ASP A 227 -8.90 2.90 16.37
CA ASP A 227 -9.46 3.85 17.33
C ASP A 227 -9.56 5.27 16.74
N ALA A 228 -10.41 6.09 17.36
CA ALA A 228 -10.69 7.48 16.96
C ALA A 228 -9.74 8.47 17.65
N ASP A 229 -8.49 8.05 17.88
CA ASP A 229 -7.43 8.79 18.54
C ASP A 229 -6.21 8.99 17.61
N VAL A 230 -5.16 9.61 18.15
CA VAL A 230 -3.90 9.85 17.40
C VAL A 230 -3.18 8.57 17.00
N ASP A 231 -3.25 7.51 17.81
CA ASP A 231 -2.57 6.25 17.55
C ASP A 231 -3.29 5.44 16.47
N GLY A 232 -4.61 5.37 16.50
CA GLY A 232 -5.43 4.79 15.44
C GLY A 232 -5.28 5.52 14.11
N ALA A 233 -5.18 6.86 14.12
CA ALA A 233 -4.86 7.64 12.93
C ALA A 233 -3.47 7.29 12.36
N HIS A 234 -2.49 7.06 13.23
CA HIS A 234 -1.15 6.64 12.82
C HIS A 234 -1.15 5.23 12.22
N ILE A 235 -1.79 4.25 12.86
CA ILE A 235 -1.89 2.88 12.33
C ILE A 235 -2.62 2.86 10.99
N ARG A 236 -3.72 3.62 10.86
CA ARG A 236 -4.43 3.78 9.60
C ARG A 236 -3.51 4.31 8.49
N THR A 237 -2.69 5.31 8.80
CA THR A 237 -1.73 5.88 7.84
C THR A 237 -0.68 4.85 7.41
N LEU A 238 -0.16 4.05 8.34
CA LEU A 238 0.78 2.97 8.06
C LEU A 238 0.16 1.86 7.18
N LEU A 239 -1.08 1.47 7.46
CA LEU A 239 -1.83 0.50 6.66
C LEU A 239 -2.08 1.02 5.24
N LEU A 240 -2.53 2.26 5.10
CA LEU A 240 -2.75 2.88 3.79
C LEU A 240 -1.46 2.96 2.98
N THR A 241 -0.34 3.28 3.62
CA THR A 241 0.99 3.26 2.99
C THR A 241 1.35 1.86 2.52
N PHE A 242 1.09 0.84 3.35
CA PHE A 242 1.31 -0.56 2.97
C PHE A 242 0.48 -1.00 1.77
N PHE A 243 -0.83 -0.69 1.76
CA PHE A 243 -1.69 -0.98 0.61
C PHE A 243 -1.21 -0.24 -0.64
N PHE A 244 -0.87 1.04 -0.53
CA PHE A 244 -0.43 1.84 -1.67
C PHE A 244 0.88 1.31 -2.28
N ARG A 245 1.86 0.93 -1.45
CA ARG A 245 3.19 0.48 -1.91
C ARG A 245 3.25 -0.94 -2.42
N TYR A 246 2.46 -1.85 -1.85
CA TYR A 246 2.61 -3.29 -2.15
C TYR A 246 1.35 -3.97 -2.66
N MET A 247 0.19 -3.34 -2.54
CA MET A 247 -1.09 -3.95 -2.89
C MET A 247 -2.04 -2.95 -3.56
N THR A 248 -1.47 -2.06 -4.40
CA THR A 248 -2.21 -1.06 -5.17
C THR A 248 -3.43 -1.63 -5.90
N PRO A 249 -3.39 -2.84 -6.50
CA PRO A 249 -4.56 -3.41 -7.15
C PRO A 249 -5.78 -3.62 -6.23
N LEU A 250 -5.59 -3.80 -4.91
CA LEU A 250 -6.71 -3.88 -3.95
C LEU A 250 -7.38 -2.51 -3.75
N LEU A 251 -6.61 -1.42 -3.84
CA LEU A 251 -7.14 -0.06 -3.82
C LEU A 251 -7.90 0.24 -5.11
N ASP A 252 -7.33 -0.13 -6.27
CA ASP A 252 -7.94 0.07 -7.59
C ASP A 252 -9.26 -0.69 -7.75
N ALA A 253 -9.31 -1.94 -7.26
CA ALA A 253 -10.54 -2.73 -7.22
C ALA A 253 -11.57 -2.17 -6.21
N GLY A 254 -11.16 -1.23 -5.36
CA GLY A 254 -12.03 -0.62 -4.35
C GLY A 254 -12.39 -1.59 -3.23
N TYR A 255 -11.44 -2.44 -2.82
CA TYR A 255 -11.64 -3.42 -1.76
C TYR A 255 -11.28 -2.88 -0.37
N VAL A 256 -10.62 -1.72 -0.27
CA VAL A 256 -10.19 -1.16 1.02
C VAL A 256 -11.18 -0.12 1.53
N TYR A 257 -11.58 -0.26 2.79
CA TYR A 257 -12.56 0.58 3.47
C TYR A 257 -12.04 0.98 4.86
N ILE A 258 -12.52 2.10 5.38
CA ILE A 258 -12.25 2.55 6.75
C ILE A 258 -13.58 2.57 7.52
N ALA A 259 -13.62 1.88 8.65
CA ALA A 259 -14.79 1.90 9.53
C ALA A 259 -14.95 3.28 10.18
N GLN A 260 -16.19 3.71 10.40
CA GLN A 260 -16.51 4.97 11.09
C GLN A 260 -17.33 4.66 12.35
N PRO A 261 -16.67 4.28 13.47
CA PRO A 261 -17.38 4.09 14.74
C PRO A 261 -18.01 5.40 15.23
N PRO A 262 -19.06 5.33 16.07
CA PRO A 262 -19.68 6.52 16.64
C PRO A 262 -18.76 7.21 17.65
N LEU A 263 -18.81 8.54 17.68
CA LEU A 263 -18.07 9.36 18.64
C LEU A 263 -18.80 9.49 19.97
N TYR A 264 -20.14 9.49 19.94
CA TYR A 264 -20.98 9.69 21.12
C TYR A 264 -22.10 8.67 21.20
N LYS A 265 -22.43 8.28 22.43
CA LYS A 265 -23.66 7.61 22.80
C LYS A 265 -24.48 8.55 23.69
N ILE A 266 -25.72 8.80 23.31
CA ILE A 266 -26.65 9.64 24.05
C ILE A 266 -27.84 8.78 24.43
N TRP A 267 -28.29 8.85 25.69
CA TRP A 267 -29.46 8.08 26.09
C TRP A 267 -30.30 8.76 27.16
N ARG A 268 -31.60 8.49 27.11
CA ARG A 268 -32.57 8.85 28.14
C ARG A 268 -33.57 7.71 28.32
N GLY A 269 -33.56 7.08 29.49
CA GLY A 269 -34.37 5.88 29.74
C GLY A 269 -33.96 4.75 28.79
N LYS A 270 -34.88 4.37 27.88
CA LYS A 270 -34.65 3.32 26.87
C LYS A 270 -34.30 3.85 25.48
N ASP A 271 -34.39 5.15 25.21
CA ASP A 271 -34.00 5.75 23.93
C ASP A 271 -32.47 5.95 23.95
N ILE A 272 -31.76 5.21 23.07
CA ILE A 272 -30.31 5.25 22.90
C ILE A 272 -30.02 5.69 21.46
N ARG A 273 -29.16 6.68 21.29
CA ARG A 273 -28.76 7.23 19.99
C ARG A 273 -27.24 7.32 19.89
N TYR A 274 -26.71 6.85 18.76
CA TYR A 274 -25.30 6.93 18.43
C TYR A 274 -25.06 8.08 17.46
N CYS A 275 -24.03 8.89 17.71
CA CYS A 275 -23.72 10.07 16.91
C CYS A 275 -22.28 10.00 16.40
N HIS A 276 -22.06 10.41 15.16
CA HIS A 276 -20.75 10.47 14.52
C HIS A 276 -20.20 11.89 14.46
N THR A 277 -21.02 12.91 14.73
CA THR A 277 -20.62 14.33 14.71
C THR A 277 -21.12 15.08 15.95
N ASP A 278 -20.45 16.18 16.28
CA ASP A 278 -20.91 17.11 17.32
C ASP A 278 -22.26 17.75 16.97
N GLU A 279 -22.54 17.96 15.69
CA GLU A 279 -23.81 18.50 15.21
C GLU A 279 -24.98 17.55 15.49
N GLU A 280 -24.82 16.26 15.16
CA GLU A 280 -25.77 15.20 15.50
C GLU A 280 -25.97 15.10 17.01
N LYS A 281 -24.86 15.14 17.77
CA LYS A 281 -24.92 15.11 19.24
C LYS A 281 -25.78 16.25 19.79
N ASN A 282 -25.53 17.48 19.35
CA ASN A 282 -26.26 18.65 19.81
C ASN A 282 -27.73 18.62 19.38
N LYS A 283 -28.02 18.11 18.18
CA LYS A 283 -29.39 17.92 17.70
C LYS A 283 -30.16 16.91 18.57
N HIS A 284 -29.59 15.73 18.79
CA HIS A 284 -30.23 14.70 19.60
C HIS A 284 -30.35 15.06 21.07
N LEU A 285 -29.41 15.84 21.63
CA LEU A 285 -29.56 16.41 22.97
C LEU A 285 -30.75 17.37 23.08
N LYS A 286 -30.99 18.19 22.06
CA LYS A 286 -32.17 19.09 22.02
C LYS A 286 -33.47 18.29 21.92
N GLU A 287 -33.49 17.22 21.13
CA GLU A 287 -34.67 16.35 20.96
C GLU A 287 -34.99 15.53 22.22
N LEU A 288 -33.98 15.00 22.91
CA LEU A 288 -34.14 14.20 24.13
C LEU A 288 -34.46 15.06 25.36
N GLY A 289 -34.21 16.37 25.31
CA GLY A 289 -34.47 17.32 26.39
C GLY A 289 -33.48 17.24 27.56
N GLN A 290 -33.72 18.05 28.59
CA GLN A 290 -32.85 18.10 29.77
C GLN A 290 -32.83 16.75 30.53
N GLY A 291 -31.64 16.32 30.97
CA GLY A 291 -31.42 15.06 31.71
C GLY A 291 -30.99 13.86 30.86
N ALA A 292 -30.69 14.05 29.57
CA ALA A 292 -30.06 13.02 28.75
C ALA A 292 -28.58 12.81 29.15
N ASN A 293 -28.13 11.55 29.19
CA ASN A 293 -26.74 11.20 29.45
C ASN A 293 -25.95 11.18 28.15
N VAL A 294 -24.66 11.53 28.22
CA VAL A 294 -23.73 11.51 27.07
C VAL A 294 -22.46 10.77 27.47
N GLN A 295 -22.08 9.79 26.66
CA GLN A 295 -20.79 9.11 26.73
C GLN A 295 -20.04 9.39 25.44
N ARG A 296 -18.78 9.82 25.54
CA ARG A 296 -17.86 9.93 24.41
C ARG A 296 -17.01 8.67 24.37
N TYR A 297 -16.94 8.02 23.23
CA TYR A 297 -16.05 6.89 23.02
C TYR A 297 -14.65 7.41 22.67
N LYS A 298 -13.61 6.89 23.33
CA LYS A 298 -12.21 7.18 22.97
C LYS A 298 -11.57 6.06 22.18
N GLY A 299 -11.91 4.82 22.49
CA GLY A 299 -11.44 3.64 21.78
C GLY A 299 -12.53 2.60 21.58
N LEU A 300 -12.32 1.71 20.61
CA LEU A 300 -13.23 0.62 20.27
C LEU A 300 -13.38 -0.39 21.42
N GLY A 301 -12.36 -0.52 22.28
CA GLY A 301 -12.38 -1.38 23.45
C GLY A 301 -13.36 -0.96 24.55
N GLU A 302 -13.89 0.27 24.51
CA GLU A 302 -14.93 0.75 25.43
C GLU A 302 -16.34 0.26 25.05
N MET A 303 -16.51 -0.24 23.82
CA MET A 303 -17.77 -0.79 23.33
C MET A 303 -17.86 -2.27 23.69
N ASN A 304 -19.02 -2.68 24.19
CA ASN A 304 -19.31 -4.11 24.30
C ASN A 304 -19.57 -4.71 22.90
N PRO A 305 -19.52 -6.04 22.74
CA PRO A 305 -19.66 -6.69 21.43
C PRO A 305 -20.95 -6.31 20.69
N ASP A 306 -22.07 -6.20 21.39
CA ASP A 306 -23.37 -5.86 20.80
C ASP A 306 -23.37 -4.42 20.26
N GLN A 307 -22.81 -3.46 21.01
CA GLN A 307 -22.68 -2.07 20.57
C GLN A 307 -21.77 -1.96 19.35
N LEU A 308 -20.65 -2.68 19.35
CA LEU A 308 -19.72 -2.68 18.22
C LEU A 308 -20.40 -3.23 16.96
N TRP A 309 -21.19 -4.30 17.11
CA TRP A 309 -21.99 -4.86 16.04
C TRP A 309 -23.00 -3.84 15.50
N GLU A 310 -23.91 -3.35 16.34
CA GLU A 310 -25.02 -2.48 15.95
C GLU A 310 -24.57 -1.19 15.27
N THR A 311 -23.41 -0.66 15.67
CA THR A 311 -22.94 0.66 15.22
C THR A 311 -21.93 0.60 14.09
N THR A 312 -21.04 -0.39 14.08
CA THR A 312 -19.83 -0.36 13.24
C THR A 312 -19.66 -1.59 12.36
N MET A 313 -20.27 -2.73 12.71
CA MET A 313 -20.08 -3.97 11.96
C MET A 313 -21.31 -4.44 11.17
N ASP A 314 -22.52 -4.11 11.62
CA ASP A 314 -23.77 -4.48 10.94
C ASP A 314 -23.86 -3.78 9.57
N PRO A 315 -23.90 -4.53 8.45
CA PRO A 315 -24.05 -3.95 7.11
C PRO A 315 -25.25 -3.02 6.93
N LYS A 316 -26.30 -3.14 7.76
CA LYS A 316 -27.50 -2.30 7.69
C LYS A 316 -27.30 -0.90 8.27
N ASN A 317 -26.49 -0.78 9.31
CA ASN A 317 -26.38 0.46 10.10
C ASN A 317 -25.00 1.12 10.00
N ARG A 318 -23.95 0.35 9.67
CA ARG A 318 -22.57 0.85 9.66
C ARG A 318 -22.32 1.87 8.57
N ILE A 319 -21.35 2.74 8.83
CA ILE A 319 -20.82 3.68 7.85
C ILE A 319 -19.38 3.28 7.53
N LEU A 320 -19.10 3.02 6.24
CA LEU A 320 -17.77 2.72 5.73
C LEU A 320 -17.33 3.81 4.75
N LYS A 321 -16.10 4.31 4.93
CA LYS A 321 -15.44 5.17 3.93
C LYS A 321 -14.66 4.29 2.97
N LYS A 322 -15.06 4.26 1.71
CA LYS A 322 -14.31 3.56 0.65
C LYS A 322 -13.06 4.36 0.31
N VAL A 323 -11.90 3.70 0.30
CA VAL A 323 -10.64 4.32 -0.13
C VAL A 323 -10.57 4.26 -1.65
N THR A 324 -10.31 5.40 -2.27
CA THR A 324 -10.13 5.54 -3.73
C THR A 324 -8.79 6.20 -4.00
N MET A 325 -8.22 5.91 -5.18
CA MET A 325 -7.00 6.54 -5.66
C MET A 325 -7.31 7.31 -6.94
N GLU A 326 -7.50 8.62 -6.80
CA GLU A 326 -7.84 9.51 -7.92
C GLU A 326 -6.60 9.92 -8.71
N ASP A 327 -5.51 10.26 -8.02
CA ASP A 327 -4.23 10.64 -8.60
C ASP A 327 -3.11 9.87 -7.89
N ALA A 328 -2.56 8.87 -8.57
CA ALA A 328 -1.47 8.05 -8.05
C ALA A 328 -0.16 8.85 -7.88
N VAL A 329 0.08 9.89 -8.70
CA VAL A 329 1.29 10.71 -8.63
C VAL A 329 1.23 11.63 -7.42
N GLU A 330 0.08 12.25 -7.18
CA GLU A 330 -0.11 13.09 -5.99
C GLU A 330 -0.11 12.24 -4.71
N ALA A 331 -0.76 11.06 -4.75
CA ALA A 331 -0.71 10.11 -3.63
C ALA A 331 0.73 9.68 -3.31
N ASP A 332 1.52 9.33 -4.33
CA ASP A 332 2.94 9.00 -4.17
C ASP A 332 3.72 10.13 -3.50
N ARG A 333 3.55 11.36 -4.00
CA ARG A 333 4.17 12.55 -3.42
C ARG A 333 3.82 12.74 -1.95
N ILE A 334 2.55 12.59 -1.59
CA ILE A 334 2.08 12.72 -0.21
C ILE A 334 2.66 11.63 0.68
N PHE A 335 2.66 10.37 0.24
CA PHE A 335 3.24 9.26 1.01
C PHE A 335 4.74 9.43 1.20
N THR A 336 5.48 9.86 0.18
CA THR A 336 6.91 10.13 0.30
C THR A 336 7.21 11.28 1.26
N ILE A 337 6.44 12.38 1.22
CA ILE A 337 6.61 13.49 2.18
C ILE A 337 6.31 13.04 3.60
N LEU A 338 5.16 12.37 3.82
CA LEU A 338 4.70 12.04 5.17
C LEU A 338 5.45 10.85 5.76
N MET A 339 5.73 9.83 4.96
CA MET A 339 6.24 8.54 5.44
C MET A 339 7.72 8.31 5.12
N GLY A 340 8.32 9.11 4.23
CA GLY A 340 9.72 8.96 3.79
C GLY A 340 10.78 9.43 4.79
N ASP A 341 12.05 9.44 4.38
CA ASP A 341 13.17 9.73 5.26
C ASP A 341 13.47 11.21 5.47
N GLU A 342 13.03 12.07 4.57
CA GLU A 342 13.29 13.51 4.66
C GLU A 342 12.43 14.19 5.72
N VAL A 343 13.08 14.85 6.68
CA VAL A 343 12.40 15.52 7.80
C VAL A 343 11.88 16.90 7.41
N LEU A 344 12.63 17.66 6.60
CA LEU A 344 12.29 19.03 6.25
C LEU A 344 10.96 19.12 5.46
N PRO A 345 10.74 18.37 4.37
CA PRO A 345 9.48 18.44 3.63
C PRO A 345 8.28 18.04 4.49
N ARG A 346 8.44 17.03 5.36
CA ARG A 346 7.41 16.63 6.31
C ARG A 346 7.07 17.76 7.27
N ARG A 347 8.08 18.41 7.85
CA ARG A 347 7.89 19.53 8.78
C ARG A 347 7.14 20.68 8.12
N ASP A 348 7.53 21.05 6.91
CA ASP A 348 6.90 22.12 6.16
C ASP A 348 5.45 21.79 5.80
N PHE A 349 5.18 20.53 5.44
CA PHE A 349 3.82 20.03 5.23
C PHE A 349 2.98 20.17 6.50
N ILE A 350 3.49 19.71 7.66
CA ILE A 350 2.78 19.82 8.94
C ILE A 350 2.49 21.29 9.27
N ILE A 351 3.48 22.19 9.14
CA ILE A 351 3.30 23.62 9.42
C ILE A 351 2.24 24.22 8.50
N LYS A 352 2.28 23.91 7.21
CA LYS A 352 1.35 24.43 6.20
C LYS A 352 -0.10 24.05 6.52
N TYR A 353 -0.34 22.79 6.89
CA TYR A 353 -1.69 22.24 7.10
C TYR A 353 -2.10 22.18 8.59
N ALA A 354 -1.29 22.67 9.52
CA ALA A 354 -1.56 22.57 10.96
C ALA A 354 -2.91 23.16 11.38
N LYS A 355 -3.36 24.23 10.72
CA LYS A 355 -4.64 24.91 11.02
C LYS A 355 -5.87 24.17 10.50
N GLU A 356 -5.70 23.17 9.65
CA GLU A 356 -6.79 22.39 9.06
C GLU A 356 -7.16 21.17 9.91
N VAL A 357 -6.36 20.86 10.93
CA VAL A 357 -6.58 19.72 11.82
C VAL A 357 -7.82 19.97 12.68
N LYS A 358 -8.83 19.10 12.51
CA LYS A 358 -10.09 19.16 13.29
C LYS A 358 -10.04 18.36 14.60
N ASN A 359 -9.20 17.32 14.67
CA ASN A 359 -9.07 16.43 15.82
C ASN A 359 -7.62 16.43 16.31
N LEU A 360 -7.32 17.30 17.27
CA LEU A 360 -6.10 17.25 18.08
C LEU A 360 -6.48 16.70 19.45
N ASP A 361 -5.81 15.63 19.88
CA ASP A 361 -5.74 15.31 21.30
C ASP A 361 -4.90 16.42 21.96
N ILE A 362 -5.57 17.32 22.69
CA ILE A 362 -4.94 18.35 23.53
C ILE A 362 -4.95 17.87 24.97
#